data_AF-A0AA41MEA9-F1
#
_entry.id   AF-A0AA41MEA9-F1
#
_cell.length_a   1.000
_cell.length_b   1.000
_cell.length_c   1.000
_cell.angle_alpha   90.00
_cell.angle_beta   90.00
_cell.angle_gamma   90.00
#
_symmetry.space_group_name_H-M   'P 1'
#
loop_
_entity.id
_entity.type
_entity.pdbx_description
1 polymer ?
#
loop_
_entity_poly.entity_id
_entity_poly.type
_entity_poly.pdbx_seq_one_letter_code
_entity_poly.pdbx_strand_id
1 'polypeptide(L)'
;MDMVRSILEPNFRYPWSIPFTLPPEHLAPLQAEGVAITYGLLEECGLKMEPDSPRSTWDLEAKMPLSALYGTLSLLQQLAEP
;
A
#
# COMPACT_ATOMS: atom_id res chain seq x y z
N MET A 1 -7.55 -0.58 5.00
CA MET A 1 -6.56 -0.38 6.07
C MET A 1 -5.49 -1.47 6.05
N ASP A 2 -5.91 -2.73 6.15
CA ASP A 2 -5.02 -3.88 6.28
C ASP A 2 -3.97 -4.01 5.17
N MET A 3 -4.28 -3.53 3.97
CA MET A 3 -3.33 -3.54 2.84
C MET A 3 -2.08 -2.66 3.07
N VAL A 4 -2.23 -1.41 3.54
CA VAL A 4 -1.04 -0.55 3.76
C VAL A 4 -0.20 -1.10 4.91
N ARG A 5 -0.88 -1.65 5.93
CA ARG A 5 -0.23 -2.37 7.04
C ARG A 5 0.54 -3.60 6.55
N SER A 6 -0.05 -4.42 5.67
CA SER A 6 0.59 -5.63 5.13
C SER A 6 1.83 -5.34 4.30
N ILE A 7 1.98 -4.11 3.78
CA ILE A 7 3.22 -3.64 3.16
C ILE A 7 4.20 -3.14 4.23
N LEU A 8 3.75 -2.26 5.13
CA LEU A 8 4.64 -1.61 6.11
C LEU A 8 5.25 -2.61 7.10
N GLU A 9 4.44 -3.44 7.77
CA GLU A 9 4.90 -4.34 8.83
C GLU A 9 6.09 -5.23 8.44
N PRO A 10 6.07 -5.96 7.31
CA PRO A 10 7.21 -6.79 6.92
C PRO A 10 8.41 -5.97 6.41
N ASN A 11 8.19 -4.78 5.82
CA ASN A 11 9.25 -4.06 5.11
C ASN A 11 9.93 -2.93 5.92
N PHE A 12 9.26 -2.38 6.93
CA PHE A 12 9.65 -1.12 7.60
C PHE A 12 11.08 -1.08 8.16
N ARG A 13 11.57 -2.22 8.65
CA ARG A 13 12.89 -2.34 9.29
C ARG A 13 14.05 -2.44 8.30
N TYR A 14 13.78 -2.71 7.03
CA TYR A 14 14.82 -3.00 6.07
C TYR A 14 15.35 -1.71 5.42
N PRO A 15 16.67 -1.48 5.45
CA PRO A 15 17.30 -0.30 4.88
C PRO A 15 17.70 -0.49 3.41
N TRP A 16 17.11 -1.46 2.70
CA TRP A 16 17.38 -1.73 1.27
C TRP A 16 16.09 -2.15 0.56
N SER A 17 16.13 -2.14 -0.76
CA SER A 17 14.98 -2.51 -1.60
C SER A 17 14.71 -4.01 -1.54
N ILE A 18 13.44 -4.38 -1.34
CA ILE A 18 13.01 -5.79 -1.20
C ILE A 18 11.79 -6.04 -2.07
N PRO A 19 11.78 -7.06 -2.93
CA PRO A 19 10.59 -7.43 -3.67
C PRO A 19 9.52 -7.93 -2.71
N PHE A 20 8.29 -7.48 -2.90
CA PHE A 20 7.13 -8.00 -2.18
C PHE A 20 5.98 -8.26 -3.16
N THR A 21 4.96 -8.95 -2.65
CA THR A 21 3.73 -9.22 -3.40
C THR A 21 2.55 -8.84 -2.51
N LEU A 22 1.64 -8.04 -3.05
CA LEU A 22 0.40 -7.71 -2.36
C LEU A 22 -0.45 -8.98 -2.20
N PRO A 23 -0.92 -9.28 -0.97
CA PRO A 23 -1.83 -10.39 -0.75
C PRO A 23 -3.11 -10.24 -1.62
N PRO A 24 -3.46 -11.25 -2.44
CA PRO A 24 -4.61 -11.17 -3.34
C PRO A 24 -5.93 -10.87 -2.62
N GLU A 25 -6.08 -11.29 -1.37
CA GLU A 25 -7.24 -11.05 -0.52
C GLU A 25 -7.51 -9.56 -0.26
N HIS A 26 -6.50 -8.69 -0.40
CA HIS A 26 -6.67 -7.25 -0.28
C HIS A 26 -7.18 -6.60 -1.58
N LEU A 27 -6.97 -7.25 -2.72
CA LEU A 27 -7.37 -6.76 -4.04
C LEU A 27 -8.69 -7.38 -4.51
N ALA A 28 -8.96 -8.64 -4.16
CA ALA A 28 -10.14 -9.39 -4.58
C ALA A 28 -11.50 -8.71 -4.28
N PRO A 29 -11.67 -7.96 -3.17
CA PRO A 29 -12.92 -7.24 -2.90
C PRO A 29 -13.11 -5.98 -3.75
N LEU A 30 -12.05 -5.49 -4.40
CA LEU A 30 -12.07 -4.25 -5.17
C LEU A 30 -12.52 -4.51 -6.61
N GLN A 31 -13.34 -3.60 -7.14
CA GLN A 31 -13.59 -3.54 -8.59
C GLN A 31 -12.36 -2.98 -9.32
N ALA A 32 -12.32 -3.07 -10.65
CA ALA A 32 -11.19 -2.60 -11.47
C ALA A 32 -10.79 -1.13 -11.17
N GLU A 33 -11.77 -0.24 -11.01
CA GLU A 33 -11.53 1.15 -10.62
C GLU A 33 -10.89 1.27 -9.23
N GLY A 34 -11.37 0.48 -8.26
CA GLY A 34 -10.81 0.44 -6.91
C GLY A 34 -9.36 -0.06 -6.89
N VAL A 35 -9.02 -1.03 -7.74
CA VAL A 35 -7.63 -1.48 -7.93
C VAL A 35 -6.78 -0.37 -8.52
N ALA A 36 -7.26 0.30 -9.58
CA ALA A 36 -6.54 1.41 -10.23
C ALA A 36 -6.27 2.58 -9.28
N ILE A 37 -7.26 2.99 -8.48
CA ILE A 37 -7.10 4.04 -7.46
C ILE A 37 -6.07 3.61 -6.41
N THR A 38 -6.16 2.36 -5.96
CA THR A 38 -5.23 1.83 -4.95
C THR A 38 -3.80 1.81 -5.45
N TYR A 39 -3.57 1.36 -6.69
CA TYR A 39 -2.23 1.34 -7.29
C TYR A 39 -1.70 2.76 -7.49
N GLY A 40 -2.53 3.69 -7.99
CA GLY A 40 -2.16 5.10 -8.09
C GLY A 40 -1.73 5.69 -6.74
N LEU A 41 -2.45 5.42 -5.66
CA LEU A 41 -2.05 5.88 -4.31
C LEU A 41 -0.71 5.29 -3.85
N LEU A 42 -0.42 4.03 -4.16
CA LEU A 42 0.87 3.42 -3.84
C LEU A 42 2.00 4.00 -4.69
N GLU A 43 1.74 4.31 -5.96
CA GLU A 43 2.69 4.96 -6.88
C GLU A 43 3.03 6.39 -6.43
N GLU A 44 2.04 7.17 -6.02
CA GLU A 44 2.26 8.48 -5.40
C GLU A 44 3.03 8.38 -4.08
N CYS A 45 2.98 7.22 -3.41
CA CYS A 45 3.80 6.93 -2.25
C CYS A 45 5.19 6.39 -2.61
N GLY A 46 5.61 6.34 -3.88
CA GLY A 46 6.94 5.92 -4.29
C GLY A 46 7.12 4.42 -4.55
N LEU A 47 6.04 3.63 -4.55
CA LEU A 47 6.10 2.22 -4.95
C LEU A 47 5.86 2.07 -6.45
N LYS A 48 6.65 1.25 -7.13
CA LYS A 48 6.39 0.93 -8.54
C LYS A 48 5.38 -0.21 -8.63
N MET A 49 4.20 0.05 -9.19
CA MET A 49 3.18 -0.97 -9.37
C MET A 49 3.20 -1.51 -10.80
N GLU A 50 3.02 -2.82 -10.96
CA GLU A 50 2.90 -3.44 -12.28
C GLU A 50 1.40 -3.55 -12.63
N PRO A 51 0.94 -3.09 -13.81
CA PRO A 51 -0.49 -3.05 -14.15
C PRO A 51 -1.23 -4.39 -14.04
N ASP A 52 -0.53 -5.49 -14.35
CA ASP A 52 -1.10 -6.85 -14.39
C ASP A 52 -0.54 -7.76 -13.30
N SER A 53 0.12 -7.20 -12.28
CA SER A 53 0.85 -7.97 -11.29
C SER A 53 0.81 -7.32 -9.91
N PRO A 54 0.46 -8.07 -8.86
CA PRO A 54 0.48 -7.57 -7.49
C PRO A 54 1.89 -7.41 -6.92
N ARG A 55 2.92 -7.60 -7.74
CA ARG A 55 4.33 -7.51 -7.33
C ARG A 55 4.78 -6.06 -7.35
N SER A 56 5.61 -5.73 -6.39
CA SER A 56 6.27 -4.44 -6.32
C SER A 56 7.61 -4.60 -5.58
N THR A 57 8.37 -3.52 -5.51
CA THR A 57 9.64 -3.48 -4.78
C THR A 57 9.52 -2.40 -3.72
N TRP A 58 9.76 -2.79 -2.47
CA TRP A 58 9.90 -1.86 -1.36
C TRP A 58 11.06 -0.91 -1.65
N ASP A 59 10.83 0.38 -1.44
CA ASP A 59 11.83 1.42 -1.57
C ASP A 59 11.86 2.28 -0.30
N LEU A 60 13.05 2.80 0.05
CA LEU A 60 13.19 3.67 1.22
C LEU A 60 12.46 5.00 1.05
N GLU A 61 12.36 5.50 -0.18
CA GLU A 61 11.59 6.70 -0.50
C GLU A 61 10.11 6.50 -0.16
N ALA A 62 9.61 5.26 -0.26
CA ALA A 62 8.22 4.94 0.03
C ALA A 62 7.89 4.87 1.53
N LYS A 63 8.91 4.78 2.40
CA LYS A 63 8.72 4.56 3.84
C LYS A 63 7.91 5.68 4.51
N MET A 64 8.32 6.92 4.29
CA MET A 64 7.66 8.07 4.92
C MET A 64 6.26 8.32 4.31
N PRO A 65 6.09 8.35 2.98
CA PRO A 65 4.77 8.50 2.34
C PRO A 65 3.79 7.40 2.74
N LEU A 66 4.18 6.12 2.75
CA LEU A 66 3.29 5.03 3.16
C LEU A 66 2.91 5.10 4.64
N SER A 67 3.84 5.54 5.50
CA SER A 67 3.54 5.75 6.92
C SER A 67 2.52 6.86 7.11
N ALA A 68 2.64 7.96 6.34
CA ALA A 68 1.67 9.04 6.35
C ALA A 68 0.30 8.57 5.81
N LEU A 69 0.28 7.84 4.70
CA LEU A 69 -0.94 7.24 4.13
C LEU A 69 -1.64 6.35 5.15
N TYR A 70 -0.90 5.48 5.84
CA TYR A 70 -1.45 4.64 6.91
C TYR A 70 -2.06 5.50 8.04
N GLY A 71 -1.36 6.53 8.51
CA GLY A 71 -1.88 7.45 9.53
C GLY A 71 -3.16 8.16 9.09
N THR A 72 -3.18 8.72 7.87
CA THR A 72 -4.34 9.41 7.30
C THR A 72 -5.53 8.48 7.15
N LEU A 73 -5.34 7.28 6.58
CA LEU A 73 -6.41 6.29 6.45
C LEU A 73 -6.93 5.84 7.82
N SER A 74 -6.07 5.80 8.86
CA SER A 74 -6.47 5.40 10.22
C SER A 74 -7.47 6.40 10.78
N LEU A 75 -7.12 7.68 10.65
CA LEU A 75 -7.95 8.77 11.12
C LEU A 75 -9.27 8.83 10.34
N LEU A 76 -9.21 8.76 9.00
CA LEU A 76 -10.41 8.81 8.17
C LEU A 76 -11.37 7.66 8.48
N GLN A 77 -10.85 6.46 8.74
CA GLN A 77 -11.68 5.32 9.13
C GLN A 77 -12.36 5.56 10.48
N GLN A 78 -11.62 6.03 11.49
CA GLN A 78 -12.21 6.34 12.80
C GLN A 78 -13.30 7.41 12.73
N LEU A 79 -13.18 8.37 11.80
CA LEU A 79 -14.18 9.41 11.57
C LEU A 79 -15.39 8.92 10.76
N ALA A 80 -15.23 7.84 10.00
CA ALA A 80 -16.28 7.24 9.18
C ALA A 80 -17.04 6.12 9.91
N GLU A 81 -16.48 5.59 11.00
CA GLU A 81 -17.17 4.65 11.90
C GLU A 81 -18.31 5.38 12.65
N PRO A 82 -19.55 4.84 12.64
CA PRO A 82 -20.71 5.47 13.27
C PRO A 82 -20.67 5.54 14.80
#